data_AF-A0A840I1A7-F1
#
_entry.id   AF-A0A840I1A7-F1
#
_cell.length_a   1.000
_cell.length_b   1.000
_cell.length_c   1.000
_cell.angle_alpha   90.00
_cell.angle_beta   90.00
_cell.angle_gamma   90.00
#
_symmetry.space_group_name_H-M   'P 1'
#
loop_
_entity.id
_entity.type
_entity.pdbx_description
1 polymer ?
#
loop_
_entity_poly.entity_id
_entity_poly.type
_entity_poly.pdbx_seq_one_letter_code
_entity_poly.pdbx_strand_id
1 'polypeptide(L)'
;MMLSRRKSAAPETAVDFSASLSRALRKPTIHREDGETGRAAGPAIQAIEALEATLDVLNQAGGAVRDAARHVIAAASQPDVAARALLAERYDDARAQVERLAQAAPEAAHILVAPMAERLSVPLQGATYAISPFPLTLEEQGLDLPPPNDGFETHAEIAETLRRVETAIERIGRASVVYAKDRAFLQRQAR
;
A
#
# COMPACT_ATOMS: atom_id res chain seq x y z
N MET A 1 -34.86 -67.95 -12.12
CA MET A 1 -35.86 -67.71 -11.06
C MET A 1 -35.12 -67.18 -9.83
N MET A 2 -35.47 -65.96 -9.39
CA MET A 2 -35.22 -65.28 -8.08
C MET A 2 -33.78 -65.23 -7.51
N LEU A 3 -33.07 -64.08 -7.56
CA LEU A 3 -33.14 -62.90 -6.66
C LEU A 3 -33.00 -63.23 -5.15
N SER A 4 -31.84 -62.90 -4.59
CA SER A 4 -31.76 -62.51 -3.17
C SER A 4 -30.78 -61.35 -3.01
N ARG A 5 -31.34 -60.15 -2.87
CA ARG A 5 -30.65 -58.93 -2.43
C ARG A 5 -30.32 -59.07 -0.94
N ARG A 6 -29.08 -58.84 -0.55
CA ARG A 6 -28.76 -58.29 0.78
C ARG A 6 -28.09 -56.94 0.62
N LYS A 7 -28.73 -55.98 1.25
CA LYS A 7 -28.45 -54.55 1.35
C LYS A 7 -27.64 -54.34 2.63
N SER A 8 -26.46 -53.75 2.50
CA SER A 8 -25.67 -53.16 3.60
C SER A 8 -25.13 -51.83 3.04
N ALA A 9 -25.85 -50.72 3.17
CA ALA A 9 -25.79 -49.79 4.30
C ALA A 9 -24.35 -49.30 4.55
N ALA A 10 -23.98 -48.19 3.88
CA ALA A 10 -22.87 -47.36 4.26
C ALA A 10 -23.35 -46.30 5.27
N PRO A 11 -22.79 -46.21 6.47
CA PRO A 11 -22.62 -44.95 7.19
C PRO A 11 -21.23 -44.40 6.84
N GLU A 12 -20.86 -43.15 6.98
CA GLU A 12 -21.48 -41.92 7.43
C GLU A 12 -20.53 -40.85 6.88
N THR A 13 -21.07 -39.69 6.54
CA THR A 13 -20.30 -38.51 6.13
C THR A 13 -19.30 -38.13 7.22
N ALA A 14 -18.06 -38.54 7.07
CA ALA A 14 -16.94 -38.01 7.84
C ALA A 14 -16.82 -36.51 7.48
N VAL A 15 -17.34 -35.66 8.35
CA VAL A 15 -17.16 -34.21 8.25
C VAL A 15 -15.66 -33.95 8.39
N ASP A 16 -15.05 -33.47 7.32
CA ASP A 16 -13.63 -33.17 7.26
C ASP A 16 -13.33 -31.88 8.04
N PHE A 17 -13.10 -32.04 9.35
CA PHE A 17 -12.76 -30.96 10.27
C PHE A 17 -11.49 -30.22 9.86
N SER A 18 -10.56 -30.90 9.17
CA SER A 18 -9.28 -30.32 8.78
C SER A 18 -9.45 -29.25 7.71
N ALA A 19 -10.31 -29.50 6.71
CA ALA A 19 -10.62 -28.55 5.66
C ALA A 19 -11.39 -27.32 6.18
N SER A 20 -12.30 -27.51 7.16
CA SER A 20 -13.00 -26.38 7.80
C SER A 20 -12.08 -25.54 8.69
N LEU A 21 -11.11 -26.16 9.38
CA LEU A 21 -10.16 -25.47 10.24
C LEU A 21 -9.16 -24.64 9.42
N SER A 22 -8.65 -25.19 8.32
CA SER A 22 -7.78 -24.45 7.39
C SER A 22 -8.49 -23.28 6.71
N ARG A 23 -9.81 -23.37 6.53
CA ARG A 23 -10.63 -22.26 6.00
C ARG A 23 -10.91 -21.19 7.04
N ALA A 24 -11.06 -21.57 8.31
CA ALA A 24 -11.20 -20.63 9.43
C ALA A 24 -9.89 -19.88 9.71
N LEU A 25 -8.74 -20.56 9.61
CA LEU A 25 -7.41 -19.97 9.85
C LEU A 25 -6.90 -19.08 8.70
N ARG A 26 -7.48 -19.17 7.49
CA ARG A 26 -7.13 -18.31 6.35
C ARG A 26 -7.86 -16.96 6.32
N LYS A 27 -8.79 -16.71 7.25
CA LYS A 27 -9.39 -15.39 7.43
C LYS A 27 -8.79 -14.78 8.70
N PRO A 28 -8.01 -13.69 8.63
CA PRO A 28 -7.71 -12.93 9.82
C PRO A 28 -9.00 -12.17 10.20
N THR A 29 -9.89 -12.82 10.93
CA THR A 29 -10.88 -12.12 11.74
C THR A 29 -10.09 -11.58 12.93
N ILE A 30 -9.63 -10.34 12.84
CA ILE A 30 -9.19 -9.57 14.00
C ILE A 30 -10.44 -9.32 14.83
N HIS A 31 -10.83 -10.28 15.65
CA HIS A 31 -11.64 -10.05 16.83
C HIS A 31 -10.67 -9.78 17.97
N ARG A 32 -10.34 -8.50 18.16
CA ARG A 32 -9.77 -8.04 19.42
C ARG A 32 -10.95 -7.90 20.37
N GLU A 33 -11.12 -8.87 21.26
CA GLU A 33 -12.09 -8.77 22.34
C GLU A 33 -11.68 -7.65 23.30
N ASP A 34 -12.70 -6.88 23.67
CA ASP A 34 -12.61 -5.66 24.46
C ASP A 34 -12.04 -5.90 25.85
N GLY A 35 -11.11 -5.02 26.21
CA GLY A 35 -10.59 -4.94 27.56
C GLY A 35 -9.63 -3.77 27.68
N GLU A 36 -10.13 -2.53 27.52
CA GLU A 36 -9.57 -1.37 28.23
C GLU A 36 -10.41 -0.10 28.03
N THR A 37 -10.63 0.57 29.15
CA THR A 37 -11.32 1.85 29.32
C THR A 37 -10.68 2.99 28.52
N GLY A 38 -11.24 3.23 27.35
CA GLY A 38 -11.20 4.47 26.57
C GLY A 38 -12.33 4.34 25.56
N ARG A 39 -13.07 5.41 25.23
CA ARG A 39 -14.08 5.33 24.17
C ARG A 39 -13.38 4.91 22.87
N ALA A 40 -13.38 3.63 22.54
CA ALA A 40 -12.84 3.14 21.28
C ALA A 40 -13.63 3.83 20.17
N ALA A 41 -12.94 4.68 19.41
CA ALA A 41 -13.48 5.31 18.24
C ALA A 41 -14.05 4.23 17.31
N GLY A 42 -15.28 4.40 16.82
CA GLY A 42 -15.91 3.40 15.96
C GLY A 42 -15.09 3.12 14.69
N PRO A 43 -15.31 1.99 14.00
CA PRO A 43 -14.48 1.58 12.85
C PRO A 43 -14.33 2.63 11.76
N ALA A 44 -15.38 3.44 11.52
CA ALA A 44 -15.33 4.55 10.57
C ALA A 44 -14.38 5.67 11.01
N ILE A 45 -14.32 5.97 12.31
CA ILE A 45 -13.42 7.01 12.86
C ILE A 45 -11.97 6.54 12.76
N GLN A 46 -11.68 5.28 13.13
CA GLN A 46 -10.33 4.70 12.97
C GLN A 46 -9.87 4.72 11.50
N ALA A 47 -10.78 4.44 10.57
CA ALA A 47 -10.48 4.51 9.15
C ALA A 47 -10.24 5.95 8.65
N ILE A 48 -10.95 6.94 9.21
CA ILE A 48 -10.69 8.36 8.95
C ILE A 48 -9.29 8.74 9.46
N GLU A 49 -8.93 8.36 10.68
CA GLU A 49 -7.60 8.61 11.25
C GLU A 49 -6.49 7.96 10.42
N ALA A 50 -6.69 6.72 9.98
CA ALA A 50 -5.77 6.02 9.08
C ALA A 50 -5.60 6.78 7.76
N LEU A 51 -6.69 7.22 7.13
CA LEU A 51 -6.64 8.00 5.89
C LEU A 51 -5.97 9.36 6.07
N GLU A 52 -6.18 10.04 7.21
CA GLU A 52 -5.51 11.31 7.52
C GLU A 52 -4.01 11.13 7.66
N ALA A 53 -3.58 10.18 8.48
CA ALA A 53 -2.17 9.85 8.64
C ALA A 53 -1.53 9.42 7.31
N THR A 54 -2.23 8.62 6.50
CA THR A 54 -1.78 8.22 5.18
C THR A 54 -1.63 9.40 4.23
N LEU A 55 -2.58 10.34 4.20
CA LEU A 55 -2.50 11.54 3.36
C LEU A 55 -1.27 12.39 3.72
N ASP A 56 -0.94 12.51 5.00
CA ASP A 56 0.25 13.24 5.45
C ASP A 56 1.54 12.54 5.00
N VAL A 57 1.59 11.21 5.07
CA VAL A 57 2.73 10.42 4.57
C VAL A 57 2.86 10.55 3.05
N LEU A 58 1.75 10.46 2.30
CA LEU A 58 1.76 10.65 0.84
C LEU A 58 2.23 12.04 0.44
N ASN A 59 1.86 13.08 1.20
CA ASN A 59 2.34 14.43 0.94
C ASN A 59 3.86 14.55 1.14
N GLN A 60 4.39 13.96 2.21
CA GLN A 60 5.84 13.91 2.45
C GLN A 60 6.58 13.10 1.39
N ALA A 61 6.05 11.92 1.01
CA ALA A 61 6.61 11.10 -0.06
C ALA A 61 6.59 11.86 -1.40
N GLY A 62 5.50 12.55 -1.72
CA GLY A 62 5.42 13.41 -2.90
C GLY A 62 6.43 14.57 -2.86
N GLY A 63 6.78 15.06 -1.68
CA GLY A 63 7.89 16.00 -1.49
C GLY A 63 9.25 15.39 -1.87
N ALA A 64 9.55 14.20 -1.37
CA ALA A 64 10.79 13.48 -1.66
C ALA A 64 10.91 13.08 -3.14
N VAL A 65 9.83 12.62 -3.78
CA VAL A 65 9.84 12.29 -5.22
C VAL A 65 10.05 13.55 -6.07
N ARG A 66 9.48 14.70 -5.69
CA ARG A 66 9.77 15.97 -6.37
C ARG A 66 11.23 16.41 -6.17
N ASP A 67 11.83 16.12 -5.03
CA ASP A 67 13.25 16.37 -4.81
C ASP A 67 14.12 15.50 -5.72
N ALA A 68 13.81 14.20 -5.79
CA ALA A 68 14.43 13.28 -6.75
C ALA A 68 14.32 13.82 -8.19
N ALA A 69 13.16 14.34 -8.59
CA ALA A 69 12.96 14.97 -9.90
C ALA A 69 13.93 16.13 -10.15
N ARG A 70 14.20 16.97 -9.14
CA ARG A 70 15.14 18.11 -9.28
C ARG A 70 16.53 17.63 -9.66
N HIS A 71 17.01 16.55 -9.05
CA HIS A 71 18.34 16.00 -9.33
C HIS A 71 18.43 15.40 -10.73
N VAL A 72 17.38 14.69 -11.19
CA VAL A 72 17.33 14.14 -12.55
C VAL A 72 17.26 15.25 -13.59
N ILE A 73 16.46 16.30 -13.37
CA ILE A 73 16.36 17.46 -14.27
C ILE A 73 17.69 18.21 -14.34
N ALA A 74 18.36 18.40 -13.20
CA ALA A 74 19.70 19.01 -13.17
C ALA A 74 20.71 18.16 -13.95
N ALA A 75 20.65 16.83 -13.85
CA ALA A 75 21.54 15.93 -14.57
C ALA A 75 21.35 16.04 -16.10
N ALA A 76 20.12 16.24 -16.58
CA ALA A 76 19.82 16.42 -18.00
C ALA A 76 20.50 17.63 -18.65
N SER A 77 20.86 18.64 -17.85
CA SER A 77 21.53 19.86 -18.31
C SER A 77 23.03 19.88 -18.01
N GLN A 78 23.57 18.81 -17.41
CA GLN A 78 24.96 18.74 -16.97
C GLN A 78 25.82 17.95 -17.99
N PRO A 79 26.74 18.60 -18.72
CA PRO A 79 27.59 17.91 -19.68
C PRO A 79 28.64 16.99 -19.03
N ASP A 80 29.14 17.34 -17.84
CA ASP A 80 30.19 16.55 -17.17
C ASP A 80 29.61 15.26 -16.54
N VAL A 81 30.23 14.13 -16.86
CA VAL A 81 29.84 12.80 -16.37
C VAL A 81 30.06 12.70 -14.86
N ALA A 82 31.17 13.23 -14.34
CA ALA A 82 31.47 13.15 -12.91
C ALA A 82 30.45 13.96 -12.09
N ALA A 83 30.09 15.16 -12.55
CA ALA A 83 29.01 15.95 -11.95
C ALA A 83 27.63 15.25 -12.04
N ARG A 84 27.33 14.53 -13.13
CA ARG A 84 26.10 13.72 -13.24
C ARG A 84 26.06 12.56 -12.25
N ALA A 85 27.18 11.90 -12.00
CA ALA A 85 27.28 10.85 -10.99
C ALA A 85 26.91 11.34 -9.58
N LEU A 86 27.36 12.53 -9.21
CA LEU A 86 26.96 13.16 -7.93
C LEU A 86 25.46 13.43 -7.87
N LEU A 87 24.85 13.84 -8.98
CA LEU A 87 23.40 14.05 -9.06
C LEU A 87 22.62 12.73 -8.99
N ALA A 88 23.17 11.65 -9.53
CA ALA A 88 22.60 10.31 -9.42
C ALA A 88 22.62 9.81 -7.96
N GLU A 89 23.70 10.07 -7.22
CA GLU A 89 23.77 9.78 -5.78
C GLU A 89 22.70 10.57 -5.00
N ARG A 90 22.52 11.86 -5.31
CA ARG A 90 21.45 12.67 -4.67
C ARG A 90 20.05 12.21 -5.03
N TYR A 91 19.85 11.73 -6.26
CA TYR A 91 18.62 11.07 -6.66
C TYR A 91 18.38 9.81 -5.81
N ASP A 92 19.41 8.97 -5.61
CA ASP A 92 19.29 7.75 -4.81
C ASP A 92 19.06 8.05 -3.32
N ASP A 93 19.68 9.11 -2.77
CA ASP A 93 19.41 9.62 -1.41
C ASP A 93 17.93 9.99 -1.23
N ALA A 94 17.37 10.73 -2.19
CA ALA A 94 15.96 11.14 -2.19
C ALA A 94 15.02 9.94 -2.38
N ARG A 95 15.43 8.97 -3.20
CA ARG A 95 14.73 7.70 -3.40
C ARG A 95 14.66 6.88 -2.10
N ALA A 96 15.78 6.72 -1.41
CA ALA A 96 15.86 6.06 -0.11
C ALA A 96 15.07 6.80 0.99
N GLN A 97 14.92 8.13 0.88
CA GLN A 97 14.06 8.89 1.78
C GLN A 97 12.59 8.45 1.70
N VAL A 98 12.11 8.05 0.51
CA VAL A 98 10.74 7.55 0.36
C VAL A 98 10.53 6.25 1.15
N GLU A 99 11.47 5.31 1.08
CA GLU A 99 11.40 4.08 1.87
C GLU A 99 11.43 4.35 3.36
N ARG A 100 12.29 5.28 3.81
CA ARG A 100 12.34 5.70 5.21
C ARG A 100 11.01 6.29 5.66
N LEU A 101 10.34 7.09 4.82
CA LEU A 101 9.00 7.62 5.14
C LEU A 101 7.95 6.51 5.25
N ALA A 102 8.02 5.48 4.41
CA ALA A 102 7.12 4.34 4.48
C ALA A 102 7.34 3.51 5.76
N GLN A 103 8.59 3.34 6.18
CA GLN A 103 8.96 2.60 7.40
C GLN A 103 8.69 3.38 8.69
N ALA A 104 8.83 4.70 8.65
CA ALA A 104 8.59 5.60 9.78
C ALA A 104 7.16 6.16 9.82
N ALA A 105 6.27 5.64 8.98
CA ALA A 105 4.89 6.08 8.95
C ALA A 105 4.21 5.82 10.31
N PRO A 106 3.21 6.64 10.70
CA PRO A 106 2.42 6.37 11.89
C PRO A 106 1.72 5.02 11.77
N GLU A 107 1.48 4.34 12.90
CA GLU A 107 0.81 3.03 12.94
C GLU A 107 -0.53 3.04 12.19
N ALA A 108 -1.31 4.11 12.34
CA ALA A 108 -2.58 4.29 11.64
C ALA A 108 -2.44 4.30 10.10
N ALA A 109 -1.32 4.80 9.57
CA ALA A 109 -1.07 4.85 8.12
C ALA A 109 -0.52 3.53 7.57
N HIS A 110 0.14 2.71 8.39
CA HIS A 110 0.85 1.49 7.94
C HIS A 110 -0.02 0.56 7.11
N ILE A 111 -1.30 0.39 7.48
CA ILE A 111 -2.22 -0.50 6.78
C ILE A 111 -2.40 -0.13 5.29
N LEU A 112 -2.23 1.15 4.93
CA LEU A 112 -2.42 1.63 3.55
C LEU A 112 -1.11 1.90 2.79
N VAL A 113 0.02 2.17 3.47
CA VAL A 113 1.26 2.62 2.80
C VAL A 113 2.48 1.73 3.03
N ALA A 114 2.45 0.81 3.99
CA ALA A 114 3.58 -0.09 4.21
C ALA A 114 3.85 -1.00 3.00
N PRO A 115 5.06 -1.58 2.87
CA PRO A 115 5.37 -2.50 1.77
C PRO A 115 4.42 -3.70 1.66
N MET A 116 3.87 -4.17 2.78
CA MET A 116 2.86 -5.23 2.84
C MET A 116 1.47 -4.67 3.18
N ALA A 117 1.15 -3.46 2.70
CA ALA A 117 -0.13 -2.82 2.95
C ALA A 117 -1.30 -3.68 2.44
N GLU A 118 -2.38 -3.67 3.21
CA GLU A 118 -3.57 -4.48 2.97
C GLU A 118 -4.80 -3.61 2.77
N ARG A 119 -5.84 -4.21 2.21
CA ARG A 119 -7.12 -3.53 2.05
C ARG A 119 -7.75 -3.27 3.42
N LEU A 120 -7.97 -1.99 3.74
CA LEU A 120 -8.71 -1.59 4.92
C LEU A 120 -10.22 -1.78 4.65
N SER A 121 -10.86 -2.62 5.47
CA SER A 121 -12.29 -2.92 5.37
C SER A 121 -13.04 -2.26 6.52
N VAL A 122 -13.95 -1.34 6.20
CA VAL A 122 -14.73 -0.57 7.15
C VAL A 122 -16.16 -1.07 7.17
N PRO A 123 -16.64 -1.67 8.26
CA PRO A 123 -18.04 -2.05 8.39
C PRO A 123 -18.91 -0.79 8.50
N LEU A 124 -19.91 -0.70 7.63
CA LEU A 124 -20.97 0.31 7.63
C LEU A 124 -22.32 -0.39 7.86
N GLN A 125 -23.38 0.35 8.17
CA GLN A 125 -24.71 -0.22 8.42
C GLN A 125 -25.22 -0.99 7.19
N GLY A 126 -25.10 -2.32 7.21
CA GLY A 126 -25.54 -3.22 6.13
C GLY A 126 -24.56 -3.40 4.96
N ALA A 127 -23.36 -2.83 5.02
CA ALA A 127 -22.36 -2.94 3.94
C ALA A 127 -20.91 -2.91 4.48
N THR A 128 -19.95 -3.31 3.64
CA THR A 128 -18.52 -3.14 3.92
C THR A 128 -17.93 -2.20 2.89
N TYR A 129 -17.32 -1.10 3.35
CA TYR A 129 -16.58 -0.18 2.50
C TYR A 129 -15.11 -0.58 2.49
N ALA A 130 -14.53 -0.74 1.31
CA ALA A 130 -13.17 -1.21 1.14
C ALA A 130 -12.28 -0.10 0.57
N ILE A 131 -11.15 0.14 1.23
CA ILE A 131 -10.13 1.09 0.80
C ILE A 131 -8.93 0.28 0.35
N SER A 132 -8.57 0.41 -0.92
CA SER A 132 -7.40 -0.28 -1.49
C SER A 132 -6.11 0.38 -1.01
N PRO A 133 -5.06 -0.40 -0.71
CA PRO A 133 -3.78 0.15 -0.28
C PRO A 133 -3.03 0.79 -1.45
N PHE A 134 -2.03 1.61 -1.10
CA PHE A 134 -1.06 2.20 -2.01
C PHE A 134 0.33 2.06 -1.36
N PRO A 135 1.02 0.93 -1.56
CA PRO A 135 2.33 0.69 -0.98
C PRO A 135 3.35 1.73 -1.45
N LEU A 136 4.02 2.40 -0.52
CA LEU A 136 5.12 3.32 -0.81
C LEU A 136 6.44 2.53 -0.95
N THR A 137 6.51 1.68 -1.97
CA THR A 137 7.71 0.91 -2.32
C THR A 137 8.37 1.49 -3.56
N LEU A 138 9.68 1.28 -3.69
CA LEU A 138 10.43 1.68 -4.89
C LEU A 138 10.25 0.74 -6.07
N GLU A 139 9.70 -0.45 -5.82
CA GLU A 139 9.39 -1.47 -6.83
C GLU A 139 8.18 -1.10 -7.71
N GLU A 140 7.99 -1.86 -8.79
CA GLU A 140 6.98 -1.62 -9.82
C GLU A 140 5.54 -1.51 -9.28
N GLN A 141 5.20 -2.31 -8.26
CA GLN A 141 3.88 -2.29 -7.63
C GLN A 141 3.58 -1.00 -6.85
N GLY A 142 4.61 -0.23 -6.49
CA GLY A 142 4.50 1.02 -5.75
C GLY A 142 4.77 2.21 -6.67
N LEU A 143 5.93 2.84 -6.48
CA LEU A 143 6.32 4.05 -7.20
C LEU A 143 7.15 3.78 -8.45
N ASP A 144 7.70 2.57 -8.62
CA ASP A 144 8.58 2.22 -9.76
C ASP A 144 9.73 3.22 -9.93
N LEU A 145 10.50 3.41 -8.86
CA LEU A 145 11.67 4.27 -8.82
C LEU A 145 12.91 3.38 -8.67
N PRO A 146 13.51 2.92 -9.79
CA PRO A 146 14.74 2.14 -9.72
C PRO A 146 15.93 3.01 -9.29
N PRO A 147 17.00 2.42 -8.74
CA PRO A 147 18.27 3.11 -8.58
C PRO A 147 18.81 3.55 -9.96
N PRO A 148 19.72 4.54 -10.01
CA PRO A 148 20.47 4.81 -11.23
C PRO A 148 21.33 3.57 -11.57
N ASN A 149 21.39 3.20 -12.84
CA ASN A 149 22.14 2.03 -13.30
C ASN A 149 23.64 2.35 -13.38
N ASP A 150 23.96 3.49 -14.01
CA ASP A 150 25.33 3.88 -14.36
C ASP A 150 25.62 5.32 -13.89
N GLY A 151 24.95 5.78 -12.84
CA GLY A 151 25.17 7.10 -12.28
C GLY A 151 24.83 8.25 -13.24
N PHE A 152 23.82 8.07 -14.09
CA PHE A 152 23.44 9.06 -15.13
C PHE A 152 24.52 9.30 -16.18
N GLU A 153 25.32 8.28 -16.52
CA GLU A 153 26.32 8.35 -17.59
C GLU A 153 25.69 8.68 -18.94
N THR A 154 24.46 8.23 -19.21
CA THR A 154 23.77 8.45 -20.49
C THR A 154 22.54 9.34 -20.35
N HIS A 155 22.26 10.13 -21.40
CA HIS A 155 21.02 10.91 -21.48
C HIS A 155 19.78 10.02 -21.59
N ALA A 156 19.92 8.80 -22.11
CA ALA A 156 18.83 7.83 -22.20
C ALA A 156 18.38 7.37 -20.81
N GLU A 157 19.34 7.05 -19.92
CA GLU A 157 19.07 6.72 -18.53
C GLU A 157 18.38 7.87 -17.79
N ILE A 158 18.88 9.10 -17.96
CA ILE A 158 18.28 10.31 -17.36
C ILE A 158 16.84 10.49 -17.83
N ALA A 159 16.58 10.35 -19.13
CA ALA A 159 15.24 10.51 -19.70
C ALA A 159 14.26 9.42 -19.23
N GLU A 160 14.70 8.16 -19.16
CA GLU A 160 13.93 7.05 -18.59
C GLU A 160 13.60 7.33 -17.12
N THR A 161 14.61 7.71 -16.32
CA THR A 161 14.46 8.00 -14.89
C THR A 161 13.48 9.15 -14.68
N LEU A 162 13.56 10.21 -15.51
CA LEU A 162 12.64 11.34 -15.43
C LEU A 162 11.19 10.92 -15.68
N ARG A 163 10.94 10.07 -16.68
CA ARG A 163 9.60 9.54 -16.95
C ARG A 163 9.05 8.71 -15.79
N ARG A 164 9.91 7.92 -15.13
CA ARG A 164 9.52 7.13 -13.95
C ARG A 164 9.19 8.03 -12.77
N VAL A 165 9.99 9.06 -12.54
CA VAL A 165 9.74 10.07 -11.50
C VAL A 165 8.43 10.82 -11.74
N GLU A 166 8.16 11.24 -12.99
CA GLU A 166 6.87 11.85 -13.35
C GLU A 166 5.69 10.91 -13.07
N THR A 167 5.81 9.65 -13.49
CA THR A 167 4.80 8.61 -13.22
C THR A 167 4.57 8.41 -11.71
N ALA A 168 5.64 8.41 -10.91
CA ALA A 168 5.55 8.30 -9.45
C ALA A 168 4.81 9.49 -8.82
N ILE A 169 5.09 10.72 -9.27
CA ILE A 169 4.37 11.93 -8.84
C ILE A 169 2.88 11.80 -9.15
N GLU A 170 2.52 11.37 -10.36
CA GLU A 170 1.13 11.16 -10.75
C GLU A 170 0.44 10.05 -9.94
N ARG A 171 1.13 8.95 -9.66
CA ARG A 171 0.60 7.85 -8.82
C ARG A 171 0.30 8.35 -7.41
N ILE A 172 1.23 9.07 -6.78
CA ILE A 172 1.01 9.68 -5.45
C ILE A 172 -0.15 10.67 -5.50
N GLY A 173 -0.19 11.55 -6.51
CA GLY A 173 -1.28 12.51 -6.67
C GLY A 173 -2.65 11.85 -6.80
N ARG A 174 -2.75 10.78 -7.59
CA ARG A 174 -3.99 9.99 -7.74
C ARG A 174 -4.39 9.33 -6.42
N ALA A 175 -3.45 8.69 -5.72
CA ALA A 175 -3.72 8.06 -4.42
C ALA A 175 -4.23 9.08 -3.40
N SER A 176 -3.59 10.25 -3.30
CA SER A 176 -4.02 11.34 -2.41
C SER A 176 -5.43 11.82 -2.71
N VAL A 177 -5.80 11.95 -3.99
CA VAL A 177 -7.17 12.35 -4.39
C VAL A 177 -8.20 11.29 -4.00
N VAL A 178 -7.88 10.00 -4.20
CA VAL A 178 -8.76 8.89 -3.83
C VAL A 178 -8.97 8.86 -2.31
N TYR A 179 -7.90 8.88 -1.53
CA TYR A 179 -7.98 8.84 -0.07
C TYR A 179 -8.68 10.07 0.52
N ALA A 180 -8.49 11.26 -0.06
CA ALA A 180 -9.25 12.44 0.36
C ALA A 180 -10.76 12.29 0.12
N LYS A 181 -11.16 11.66 -0.99
CA LYS A 181 -12.57 11.35 -1.29
C LYS A 181 -13.12 10.29 -0.34
N ASP A 182 -12.38 9.23 -0.10
CA ASP A 182 -12.76 8.13 0.81
C ASP A 182 -12.94 8.67 2.23
N ARG A 183 -12.01 9.52 2.70
CA ARG A 183 -12.10 10.18 4.00
C ARG A 183 -13.37 11.03 4.10
N ALA A 184 -13.61 11.89 3.10
CA ALA A 184 -14.79 12.75 3.08
C ALA A 184 -16.10 11.94 3.03
N PHE A 185 -16.10 10.78 2.36
CA PHE A 185 -17.23 9.86 2.36
C PHE A 185 -17.49 9.28 3.75
N LEU A 186 -16.46 8.73 4.40
CA LEU A 186 -16.58 8.16 5.75
C LEU A 186 -17.00 9.21 6.79
N GLN A 187 -16.48 10.44 6.70
CA GLN A 187 -16.89 11.55 7.56
C GLN A 187 -18.38 11.89 7.45
N ARG A 188 -19.02 11.65 6.31
CA ARG A 188 -20.47 11.82 6.13
C ARG A 188 -21.27 10.65 6.69
N GLN A 189 -20.72 9.44 6.64
CA GLN A 189 -21.36 8.22 7.14
C GLN A 189 -21.23 8.06 8.67
N ALA A 190 -20.23 8.69 9.28
CA ALA A 190 -19.97 8.64 10.72
C ALA A 190 -20.71 9.71 11.55
N ARG A 191 -21.51 10.57 10.90
CA ARG A 191 -22.39 11.57 11.54
C ARG A 191 -23.76 10.97 11.80
#